data_AF-A0A3D1DM62-F1
#
_entry.id   AF-A0A3D1DM62-F1
#
_cell.length_a   1.000
_cell.length_b   1.000
_cell.length_c   1.000
_cell.angle_alpha   90.00
_cell.angle_beta   90.00
_cell.angle_gamma   90.00
#
_symmetry.space_group_name_H-M   'P 1'
#
loop_
_entity.id
_entity.type
_entity.pdbx_description
1 polymer ?
#
loop_
_entity_poly.entity_id
_entity_poly.type
_entity_poly.pdbx_seq_one_letter_code
_entity_poly.pdbx_strand_id
1 'polypeptide(L)'
;MGVCATTTKASEKWIGNGTKKVLLSNVAGLKYVNFSQIAEFARGIPMAVTSPPHYSLGYKTGVVSDDPVKHGMSIRLWVQYKDAEIIEVCIDGHKVNQSEVEGYMVRRGPGTIVQFNIPPGKVREVHFVSVAYKVGSVHKQGFDQESDWDFKAK
;
A
#
# COMPACT_ATOMS: atom_id res chain seq x y z
N MET A 1 -1.09 1.79 4.57
CA MET A 1 -2.10 0.97 3.85
C MET A 1 -2.18 1.47 2.42
N GLY A 2 -2.37 0.58 1.46
CA GLY A 2 -2.68 0.91 0.08
C GLY A 2 -4.00 0.25 -0.33
N VAL A 3 -4.67 0.86 -1.31
CA VAL A 3 -5.83 0.30 -2.01
C VAL A 3 -5.53 0.34 -3.50
N CYS A 4 -5.89 -0.73 -4.21
CA CYS A 4 -5.70 -0.81 -5.66
C CYS A 4 -6.96 -1.40 -6.28
N ALA A 5 -7.56 -0.66 -7.21
CA ALA A 5 -8.62 -1.17 -8.07
C ALA A 5 -8.02 -1.57 -9.42
N THR A 6 -8.52 -2.67 -10.00
CA THR A 6 -7.94 -3.24 -11.22
C THR A 6 -8.57 -2.72 -12.51
N THR A 7 -9.68 -1.98 -12.42
CA THR A 7 -10.37 -1.35 -13.55
C THR A 7 -10.89 0.03 -13.16
N THR A 8 -11.23 0.85 -14.16
CA THR A 8 -11.80 2.19 -13.90
C THR A 8 -13.13 2.09 -13.16
N LYS A 9 -14.01 1.17 -13.59
CA LYS A 9 -15.31 0.91 -12.94
C LYS A 9 -15.16 0.45 -11.49
N ALA A 10 -14.18 -0.42 -11.21
CA ALA A 10 -13.91 -0.85 -9.85
C ALA A 10 -13.38 0.30 -8.97
N SER A 11 -12.56 1.19 -9.54
CA SER A 11 -12.09 2.38 -8.83
C SER A 11 -13.25 3.30 -8.45
N GLU A 12 -14.13 3.63 -9.40
CA GLU A 12 -15.30 4.47 -9.14
C GLU A 12 -16.24 3.85 -8.10
N LYS A 13 -16.48 2.54 -8.20
CA LYS A 13 -17.37 1.81 -7.29
C LYS A 13 -16.81 1.67 -5.87
N TRP A 14 -15.55 1.26 -5.74
CA TRP A 14 -14.98 0.85 -4.44
C TRP A 14 -14.15 1.94 -3.78
N ILE A 15 -13.37 2.70 -4.55
CA ILE A 15 -12.52 3.80 -4.03
C ILE A 15 -13.31 5.11 -3.99
N GLY A 16 -14.20 5.34 -4.96
CA GLY A 16 -15.12 6.48 -4.96
C GLY A 16 -14.39 7.81 -5.07
N ASN A 17 -14.59 8.70 -4.08
CA ASN A 17 -13.86 9.97 -3.98
C ASN A 17 -12.57 9.88 -3.15
N GLY A 18 -12.16 8.66 -2.77
CA GLY A 18 -10.94 8.41 -2.02
C GLY A 18 -10.95 8.87 -0.56
N THR A 19 -12.08 9.36 -0.04
CA THR A 19 -12.18 9.67 1.40
C THR A 19 -12.24 8.39 2.22
N LYS A 20 -11.62 8.40 3.41
CA LYS A 20 -11.65 7.28 4.36
C LYS A 20 -13.07 6.78 4.63
N LYS A 21 -14.04 7.71 4.77
CA LYS A 21 -15.44 7.38 5.02
C LYS A 21 -16.05 6.57 3.87
N VAL A 22 -15.89 7.03 2.63
CA VAL A 22 -16.42 6.36 1.43
C VAL A 22 -15.75 5.02 1.21
N LEU A 23 -14.42 4.96 1.35
CA LEU A 23 -13.67 3.72 1.20
C LEU A 23 -14.13 2.68 2.22
N LEU A 24 -14.26 3.03 3.50
CA LEU A 24 -14.72 2.09 4.52
C LEU A 24 -16.20 1.68 4.32
N SER A 25 -17.08 2.59 3.91
CA SER A 25 -18.49 2.23 3.65
C SER A 25 -18.64 1.24 2.49
N ASN A 26 -17.87 1.44 1.43
CA ASN A 26 -17.95 0.59 0.24
C ASN A 26 -17.39 -0.82 0.51
N VAL A 27 -16.35 -0.92 1.35
CA VAL A 27 -15.66 -2.17 1.63
C VAL A 27 -16.43 -3.09 2.58
N ALA A 28 -17.30 -2.53 3.43
CA ALA A 28 -18.07 -3.32 4.40
C ALA A 28 -18.93 -4.44 3.76
N GLY A 29 -19.30 -4.31 2.48
CA GLY A 29 -20.06 -5.32 1.73
C GLY A 29 -19.23 -6.43 1.07
N LEU A 30 -17.89 -6.36 1.12
CA LEU A 30 -17.02 -7.30 0.41
C LEU A 30 -16.74 -8.56 1.23
N LYS A 31 -17.35 -9.69 0.85
CA LYS A 31 -17.23 -10.98 1.58
C LYS A 31 -15.81 -11.52 1.73
N TYR A 32 -14.92 -11.25 0.77
CA TYR A 32 -13.55 -11.72 0.83
C TYR A 32 -12.65 -10.84 1.70
N VAL A 33 -13.14 -9.66 2.09
CA VAL A 33 -12.39 -8.68 2.87
C VAL A 33 -12.73 -8.83 4.34
N ASN A 34 -11.71 -8.93 5.19
CA ASN A 34 -11.88 -8.78 6.62
C ASN A 34 -12.04 -7.29 6.96
N PHE A 35 -13.29 -6.81 6.92
CA PHE A 35 -13.61 -5.41 7.16
C PHE A 35 -13.17 -4.93 8.55
N SER A 36 -13.36 -5.76 9.59
CA SER A 36 -12.98 -5.39 10.96
C SER A 36 -11.49 -5.08 11.06
N GLN A 37 -10.62 -5.88 10.45
CA GLN A 37 -9.18 -5.64 10.45
C GLN A 37 -8.81 -4.36 9.69
N ILE A 38 -9.43 -4.12 8.54
CA ILE A 38 -9.18 -2.89 7.76
C ILE A 38 -9.65 -1.65 8.51
N ALA A 39 -10.86 -1.71 9.08
CA ALA A 39 -11.43 -0.61 9.84
C ALA A 39 -10.55 -0.28 11.04
N GLU A 40 -10.10 -1.29 11.78
CA GLU A 40 -9.17 -1.14 12.89
C GLU A 40 -7.85 -0.49 12.46
N PHE A 41 -7.21 -1.02 11.42
CA PHE A 41 -5.95 -0.49 10.89
C PHE A 41 -6.11 0.97 10.43
N ALA A 42 -7.25 1.31 9.80
CA ALA A 42 -7.52 2.65 9.31
C ALA A 42 -7.77 3.67 10.43
N ARG A 43 -8.23 3.27 11.64
CA ARG A 43 -8.60 4.20 12.72
C ARG A 43 -7.50 5.21 13.04
N GLY A 44 -6.25 4.75 13.19
CA GLY A 44 -5.10 5.58 13.58
C GLY A 44 -4.34 6.25 12.44
N ILE A 45 -4.78 6.10 11.19
CA ILE A 45 -4.00 6.55 10.03
C ILE A 45 -4.73 7.71 9.33
N PRO A 46 -4.06 8.86 9.12
CA PRO A 46 -4.56 9.88 8.21
C PRO A 46 -4.57 9.30 6.80
N MET A 47 -5.76 9.07 6.26
CA MET A 47 -5.97 8.61 4.90
C MET A 47 -6.49 9.77 4.06
N ALA A 48 -5.64 10.29 3.20
CA ALA A 48 -6.03 11.20 2.13
C ALA A 48 -5.58 10.59 0.81
N VAL A 49 -6.52 10.30 -0.09
CA VAL A 49 -6.18 9.99 -1.48
C VAL A 49 -5.98 11.34 -2.17
N THR A 50 -4.73 11.66 -2.49
CA THR A 50 -4.32 13.02 -2.87
C THR A 50 -4.45 13.34 -4.35
N SER A 51 -5.02 12.45 -5.17
CA SER A 51 -5.12 12.67 -6.63
C SER A 51 -6.33 11.96 -7.24
N PRO A 52 -7.38 12.71 -7.61
CA PRO A 52 -8.34 12.29 -8.62
C PRO A 52 -7.82 12.65 -10.03
N PRO A 53 -7.97 11.76 -11.02
CA PRO A 53 -8.55 10.43 -10.89
C PRO A 53 -7.53 9.46 -10.27
N HIS A 54 -8.02 8.43 -9.61
CA HIS A 54 -7.24 7.52 -8.75
C HIS A 54 -6.24 6.60 -9.49
N TYR A 55 -5.93 6.90 -10.76
CA TYR A 55 -4.82 6.28 -11.47
C TYR A 55 -3.53 7.06 -11.16
N SER A 56 -2.54 6.44 -10.53
CA SER A 56 -1.16 6.88 -10.71
C SER A 56 -0.64 6.13 -11.93
N LEU A 57 -0.51 6.85 -13.06
CA LEU A 57 0.05 6.32 -14.29
C LEU A 57 1.55 6.10 -14.10
N GLY A 58 1.92 4.92 -13.62
CA GLY A 58 3.29 4.45 -13.71
C GLY A 58 3.68 4.27 -15.18
N TYR A 59 4.79 4.92 -15.58
CA TYR A 59 5.62 4.69 -16.77
C TYR A 59 4.89 4.23 -18.07
N LYS A 60 4.70 5.21 -18.98
CA LYS A 60 4.18 5.11 -20.37
C LYS A 60 2.70 4.77 -20.47
N THR A 61 1.92 5.78 -20.86
CA THR A 61 0.50 5.70 -21.22
C THR A 61 0.31 4.88 -22.49
N GLY A 62 0.31 3.55 -22.35
CA GLY A 62 -0.41 2.67 -23.27
C GLY A 62 -1.92 2.77 -23.01
N VAL A 63 -2.71 2.25 -23.95
CA VAL A 63 -4.16 2.05 -23.80
C VAL A 63 -4.42 1.32 -22.47
N VAL A 64 -5.12 1.97 -21.55
CA VAL A 64 -5.61 1.33 -20.33
C VAL A 64 -6.65 0.31 -20.74
N SER A 65 -6.41 -0.97 -20.43
CA SER A 65 -7.39 -2.02 -20.64
C SER A 65 -8.16 -2.28 -19.35
N ASP A 66 -9.48 -2.39 -19.46
CA ASP A 66 -10.35 -2.91 -18.41
C ASP A 66 -10.42 -4.46 -18.44
N ASP A 67 -9.58 -5.12 -19.26
CA ASP A 67 -9.48 -6.56 -19.29
C ASP A 67 -9.08 -7.13 -17.91
N PRO A 68 -9.64 -8.28 -17.50
CA PRO A 68 -9.26 -8.91 -16.25
C PRO A 68 -7.76 -9.20 -16.18
N VAL A 69 -7.17 -8.94 -15.00
CA VAL A 69 -5.75 -9.27 -14.73
C VAL A 69 -5.58 -10.79 -14.67
N LYS A 70 -4.85 -11.37 -15.64
CA LYS A 70 -4.69 -12.83 -15.78
C LYS A 70 -3.44 -13.39 -15.10
N HIS A 71 -2.37 -12.61 -14.97
CA HIS A 71 -1.04 -13.11 -14.57
C HIS A 71 -0.68 -12.82 -13.11
N GLY A 72 -1.68 -12.58 -12.27
CA GLY A 72 -1.47 -12.13 -10.91
C GLY A 72 -1.14 -10.64 -10.85
N MET A 73 -0.96 -10.14 -9.63
CA MET A 73 -0.71 -8.74 -9.37
C MET A 73 0.28 -8.59 -8.23
N SER A 74 1.17 -7.59 -8.35
CA SER A 74 2.01 -7.16 -7.25
C SER A 74 1.68 -5.73 -6.85
N ILE A 75 1.46 -5.49 -5.56
CA ILE A 75 1.33 -4.14 -5.00
C ILE A 75 2.58 -3.86 -4.17
N ARG A 76 3.18 -2.68 -4.30
CA ARG A 76 4.37 -2.30 -3.52
C ARG A 76 4.06 -1.10 -2.65
N LEU A 77 4.32 -1.24 -1.36
CA LEU A 77 4.32 -0.13 -0.41
C LEU A 77 5.75 0.22 -0.05
N TRP A 78 6.10 1.49 -0.22
CA TRP A 78 7.38 2.02 0.25
C TRP A 78 7.23 2.54 1.67
N VAL A 79 8.01 1.96 2.58
CA VAL A 79 8.21 2.43 3.95
C VAL A 79 9.51 3.22 3.97
N GLN A 80 9.41 4.49 4.34
CA GLN A 80 10.53 5.43 4.28
C GLN A 80 11.70 5.06 5.21
N TYR A 81 11.44 4.24 6.23
CA TYR A 81 12.45 3.78 7.19
C TYR A 81 13.23 2.58 6.65
N LYS A 82 14.55 2.75 6.47
CA LYS A 82 15.46 1.71 5.96
C LYS A 82 15.53 0.46 6.86
N ASP A 83 15.32 0.66 8.16
CA ASP A 83 15.43 -0.32 9.24
C ASP A 83 14.06 -0.69 9.81
N ALA A 84 12.98 -0.45 9.07
CA ALA A 84 11.65 -0.85 9.50
C ALA A 84 11.59 -2.36 9.81
N GLU A 85 11.15 -2.69 11.01
CA GLU A 85 10.84 -4.05 11.44
C GLU A 85 9.39 -4.33 11.09
N ILE A 86 9.14 -5.31 10.22
CA ILE A 86 7.79 -5.66 9.78
C ILE A 86 7.14 -6.57 10.82
N ILE A 87 6.06 -6.09 11.44
CA ILE A 87 5.34 -6.82 12.50
C ILE A 87 4.20 -7.65 11.92
N GLU A 88 3.41 -7.03 11.04
CA GLU A 88 2.23 -7.65 10.46
C GLU A 88 2.03 -7.15 9.03
N VAL A 89 1.67 -8.07 8.15
CA VAL A 89 1.34 -7.79 6.76
C VAL A 89 0.03 -8.46 6.42
N CYS A 90 -0.90 -7.70 5.83
CA CYS A 90 -2.21 -8.22 5.45
C CYS A 90 -2.54 -7.91 4.00
N ILE A 91 -3.21 -8.86 3.35
CA ILE A 91 -3.91 -8.70 2.08
C ILE A 91 -5.40 -8.86 2.36
N ASP A 92 -6.21 -7.88 1.93
CA ASP A 92 -7.66 -7.84 2.14
C ASP A 92 -8.08 -8.00 3.62
N GLY A 93 -7.24 -7.52 4.53
CA GLY A 93 -7.44 -7.63 5.98
C GLY A 93 -7.09 -8.99 6.59
N HIS A 94 -6.54 -9.92 5.81
CA HIS A 94 -6.07 -11.23 6.29
C HIS A 94 -4.56 -11.25 6.39
N LYS A 95 -4.02 -11.74 7.52
CA LYS A 95 -2.57 -11.88 7.71
C LYS A 95 -2.00 -12.84 6.68
N VAL A 96 -0.85 -12.49 6.12
CA VAL A 96 -0.16 -13.31 5.13
C VAL A 96 1.28 -13.58 5.55
N ASN A 97 1.80 -14.72 5.10
CA ASN A 97 3.20 -15.10 5.33
C ASN A 97 4.11 -14.56 4.21
N GLN A 98 5.42 -14.60 4.45
CA GLN A 98 6.39 -14.28 3.40
C GLN A 98 6.32 -15.32 2.28
N SER A 99 6.26 -14.85 1.05
CA SER A 99 6.19 -15.69 -0.15
C SER A 99 6.42 -14.85 -1.41
N GLU A 100 7.15 -15.40 -2.36
CA GLU A 100 7.36 -14.79 -3.68
C GLU A 100 6.14 -14.91 -4.60
N VAL A 101 5.19 -15.80 -4.27
CA VAL A 101 4.05 -16.15 -5.14
C VAL A 101 2.72 -15.68 -4.54
N GLU A 102 2.48 -15.97 -3.27
CA GLU A 102 1.22 -15.65 -2.58
C GLU A 102 1.52 -15.24 -1.14
N GLY A 103 1.52 -13.93 -0.88
CA GLY A 103 1.90 -13.36 0.40
C GLY A 103 2.69 -12.08 0.22
N TYR A 104 3.81 -11.93 0.92
CA TYR A 104 4.63 -10.74 0.79
C TYR A 104 6.13 -11.01 0.73
N MET A 105 6.88 -10.03 0.24
CA MET A 105 8.34 -9.97 0.29
C MET A 105 8.77 -8.60 0.80
N VAL A 106 9.93 -8.56 1.46
CA VAL A 106 10.56 -7.31 1.89
C VAL A 106 11.86 -7.12 1.12
N ARG A 107 12.00 -5.99 0.45
CA ARG A 107 13.26 -5.56 -0.19
C ARG A 107 13.83 -4.38 0.58
N ARG A 108 15.15 -4.39 0.80
CA ARG A 108 15.85 -3.32 1.53
C ARG A 108 16.87 -2.63 0.62
N GLY A 109 16.98 -1.31 0.78
CA GLY A 109 17.91 -0.43 0.05
C GLY A 109 17.25 0.33 -1.11
N PRO A 110 17.19 1.68 -1.11
CA PRO A 110 17.60 2.63 -0.07
C PRO A 110 16.61 2.78 1.11
N GLY A 111 15.37 2.27 0.99
CA GLY A 111 14.39 2.19 2.07
C GLY A 111 13.87 0.76 2.25
N THR A 112 12.72 0.60 2.92
CA THR A 112 12.05 -0.71 3.03
C THR A 112 10.87 -0.77 2.06
N ILE A 113 10.88 -1.71 1.13
CA ILE A 113 9.76 -1.94 0.19
C ILE A 113 9.08 -3.25 0.58
N VAL A 114 7.80 -3.18 0.89
CA VAL A 114 6.95 -4.35 1.12
C VAL A 114 6.16 -4.62 -0.16
N GLN A 115 6.47 -5.72 -0.84
CA GLN A 115 5.77 -6.18 -2.02
C GLN A 115 4.75 -7.25 -1.63
N PHE A 116 3.51 -7.05 -2.01
CA PHE A 116 2.39 -7.97 -1.81
C PHE A 116 2.14 -8.69 -3.12
N ASN A 117 2.07 -10.02 -3.10
CA ASN A 117 1.90 -10.87 -4.28
C ASN A 117 0.54 -11.55 -4.22
N ILE A 118 -0.28 -11.31 -5.24
CA ILE A 118 -1.58 -11.94 -5.44
C ILE A 118 -1.44 -12.83 -6.68
N PRO A 119 -1.56 -14.16 -6.56
CA PRO A 119 -1.32 -15.05 -7.68
C PRO A 119 -2.43 -14.95 -8.75
N PRO A 120 -2.18 -15.49 -9.96
CA PRO A 120 -3.22 -15.68 -10.97
C PRO A 120 -4.49 -16.32 -10.38
N GLY A 121 -5.67 -15.85 -10.81
CA GLY A 121 -6.96 -16.37 -10.35
C GLY A 121 -7.41 -15.89 -8.96
N LYS A 122 -6.55 -15.20 -8.20
CA LYS A 122 -6.93 -14.55 -6.92
C LYS A 122 -7.05 -13.03 -7.01
N VAL A 123 -6.75 -12.45 -8.18
CA VAL A 123 -6.95 -11.01 -8.43
C VAL A 123 -8.44 -10.72 -8.57
N ARG A 124 -8.89 -9.68 -7.87
CA ARG A 124 -10.28 -9.21 -7.77
C ARG A 124 -10.35 -7.73 -8.15
N GLU A 125 -11.57 -7.20 -8.24
CA GLU A 125 -11.84 -5.81 -8.62
C GLU A 125 -11.08 -4.77 -7.77
N VAL A 126 -10.89 -5.06 -6.47
CA VAL A 126 -10.18 -4.18 -5.54
C VAL A 126 -9.41 -5.02 -4.53
N HIS A 127 -8.24 -4.53 -4.12
CA HIS A 127 -7.44 -5.14 -3.06
C HIS A 127 -6.94 -4.10 -2.07
N PHE A 128 -6.85 -4.53 -0.81
CA PHE A 128 -6.31 -3.75 0.29
C PHE A 128 -5.02 -4.38 0.78
N VAL A 129 -4.00 -3.56 0.98
CA VAL A 129 -2.72 -4.01 1.52
C VAL A 129 -2.34 -3.16 2.72
N SER A 130 -2.01 -3.79 3.84
CA SER A 130 -1.56 -3.10 5.04
C SER A 130 -0.29 -3.71 5.58
N VAL A 131 0.52 -2.86 6.19
CA VAL A 131 1.77 -3.25 6.85
C VAL A 131 1.88 -2.47 8.16
N ALA A 132 1.95 -3.20 9.27
CA ALA A 132 2.35 -2.66 10.56
C ALA A 132 3.86 -2.86 10.70
N TYR A 133 4.56 -1.80 11.10
CA TYR A 133 6.00 -1.83 11.29
C TYR A 133 6.41 -1.01 12.51
N LYS A 134 7.52 -1.41 13.13
CA LYS A 134 8.28 -0.60 14.09
C LYS A 134 9.44 0.07 13.37
N VAL A 135 9.79 1.27 13.82
CA VAL A 135 10.96 1.98 13.33
C VAL A 135 12.11 1.74 14.30
N GLY A 136 13.26 1.26 13.80
CA GLY A 136 14.46 1.07 14.61
C GLY A 136 15.12 2.40 14.97
N SER A 137 14.99 3.39 14.08
CA SER A 137 15.48 4.75 14.23
C SER A 137 14.40 5.74 13.85
N VAL A 138 14.19 6.77 14.67
CA VAL A 138 13.25 7.85 14.37
C VAL A 138 13.87 8.73 13.30
N HIS A 139 13.12 9.04 12.24
CA HIS A 139 13.54 10.03 11.27
C HIS A 139 13.54 11.39 11.97
N LYS A 140 14.71 12.03 12.02
CA LYS A 140 14.80 13.45 12.37
C LYS A 140 14.13 14.24 11.25
N GLN A 141 13.10 15.01 11.58
CA GLN A 141 12.55 15.98 10.63
C GLN A 141 13.38 17.27 10.68
N GLY A 142 13.72 17.80 9.51
CA GLY A 142 14.48 19.05 9.37
C GLY A 142 15.98 18.84 9.19
N PHE A 143 16.67 19.97 9.02
CA PHE A 143 18.14 20.03 9.04
C PHE A 143 18.58 20.52 10.42
N ASP A 144 19.57 19.88 10.99
CA ASP A 144 20.29 20.35 12.17
C ASP A 144 21.67 20.83 11.77
N GLN A 145 21.93 22.07 12.11
CA GLN A 145 23.18 22.73 11.80
C GLN A 145 24.38 22.06 12.50
N GLU A 146 24.19 21.43 13.66
CA GLU A 146 25.28 20.78 14.39
C GLU A 146 25.65 19.41 13.80
N SER A 147 24.68 18.65 13.28
CA SER A 147 24.90 17.29 12.76
C SER A 147 25.06 17.21 11.25
N ASP A 148 24.39 18.08 10.51
CA ASP A 148 24.23 17.92 9.04
C ASP A 148 25.20 18.81 8.25
N TRP A 149 25.91 19.72 8.93
CA TRP A 149 26.84 20.65 8.30
C TRP A 149 28.27 20.32 8.75
N ASP A 150 29.09 19.83 7.83
CA ASP A 150 30.51 19.62 8.11
C ASP A 150 31.30 20.92 7.92
N PHE A 151 31.26 21.79 8.94
CA PHE A 151 32.11 23.00 8.98
C PHE A 151 33.60 22.68 9.20
N LYS A 152 33.97 21.41 9.37
CA LYS A 152 35.35 20.96 9.59
C LYS A 152 35.98 20.29 8.36
N ALA A 153 35.23 20.10 7.27
CA ALA A 153 35.79 19.73 5.97
C ALA A 153 36.63 20.90 5.43
N LYS A 154 37.93 20.87 5.72
CA LYS A 154 38.97 21.68 5.08
C LYS A 154 39.58 20.93 3.90
#